data_AF-A0A3M2ME21-F1
#
_entry.id   AF-A0A3M2ME21-F1
#
_cell.length_a   1.000
_cell.length_b   1.000
_cell.length_c   1.000
_cell.angle_alpha   90.00
_cell.angle_beta   90.00
_cell.angle_gamma   90.00
#
_symmetry.space_group_name_H-M   'P 1'
#
loop_
_entity.id
_entity.type
_entity.pdbx_description
1 polymer ?
#
loop_
_entity_poly.entity_id
_entity_poly.type
_entity_poly.pdbx_seq_one_letter_code
_entity_poly.pdbx_strand_id
1 'polypeptide(L)'
;MTPHSPHPKWRREEFGGVPGSPEVSTWHVRPEPPLCITEADIYRDGGTGMMTVRDAVGRKWAFCFDKFLGRLCTGAHPSGDDAAFVRPGSPLEDDLFDLMEQTVEQYNRDRTAISARLGLAHLDRLPHFHRRALVHSGQTHSPAKGT
;
A
#
# COMPACT_ATOMS: atom_id res chain seq x y z
N MET A 1 -0.44 8.71 30.28
CA MET A 1 0.64 8.64 29.28
C MET A 1 0.43 7.39 28.46
N THR A 2 -0.20 7.50 27.30
CA THR A 2 -0.38 6.36 26.39
C THR A 2 0.97 6.02 25.79
N PRO A 3 1.45 4.77 25.84
CA PRO A 3 2.68 4.42 25.15
C PRO A 3 2.44 4.67 23.67
N HIS A 4 3.26 5.53 23.07
CA HIS A 4 3.38 5.60 21.62
C HIS A 4 3.90 4.22 21.18
N SER A 5 3.00 3.30 20.85
CA SER A 5 3.39 2.04 20.22
C SER A 5 4.23 2.42 19.00
N PRO A 6 5.49 1.98 18.92
CA PRO A 6 6.32 2.29 17.77
C PRO A 6 5.62 1.67 16.56
N HIS A 7 5.19 2.53 15.63
CA HIS A 7 4.74 2.06 14.33
C HIS A 7 5.82 1.12 13.78
N PRO A 8 5.47 -0.11 13.35
CA PRO A 8 6.46 -0.96 12.73
C PRO A 8 7.08 -0.20 11.55
N LYS A 9 8.40 -0.01 11.61
CA LYS A 9 9.17 0.64 10.56
C LYS A 9 9.87 -0.44 9.76
N TRP A 10 9.88 -0.28 8.45
CA TRP A 10 10.70 -1.05 7.54
C TRP A 10 12.17 -0.81 7.88
N ARG A 11 12.98 -1.86 8.00
CA ARG A 11 14.41 -1.69 8.30
C ARG A 11 15.23 -1.88 7.05
N ARG A 12 16.25 -1.05 6.88
CA ARG A 12 17.15 -1.10 5.72
C ARG A 12 17.84 -2.46 5.52
N GLU A 13 18.03 -3.20 6.60
CA GLU A 13 18.63 -4.54 6.59
C GLU A 13 17.76 -5.58 5.87
N GLU A 14 16.46 -5.33 5.71
CA GLU A 14 15.54 -6.21 4.95
C GLU A 14 15.50 -5.89 3.46
N PHE A 15 16.14 -4.81 3.04
CA PHE A 15 16.09 -4.37 1.64
C PHE A 15 17.17 -5.08 0.83
N GLY A 16 16.77 -5.61 -0.33
CA GLY A 16 17.68 -6.04 -1.39
C GLY A 16 17.87 -4.94 -2.44
N GLY A 17 18.53 -5.26 -3.56
CA GLY A 17 18.67 -4.34 -4.70
C GLY A 17 19.94 -3.49 -4.68
N VAL A 18 20.01 -2.50 -5.59
CA VAL A 18 21.18 -1.62 -5.73
C VAL A 18 21.08 -0.41 -4.80
N PRO A 19 22.20 0.11 -4.27
CA PRO A 19 22.20 1.36 -3.50
C PRO A 19 21.51 2.50 -4.27
N GLY A 20 20.60 3.22 -3.60
CA GLY A 20 19.78 4.27 -4.21
C GLY A 20 18.47 3.79 -4.83
N SER A 21 18.24 2.47 -4.93
CA SER A 21 16.95 1.87 -5.28
C SER A 21 16.75 0.57 -4.51
N PRO A 22 16.68 0.63 -3.16
CA PRO A 22 16.42 -0.56 -2.36
C PRO A 22 15.07 -1.16 -2.72
N GLU A 23 14.97 -2.48 -2.65
CA GLU A 23 13.76 -3.25 -2.93
C GLU A 23 13.36 -4.15 -1.77
N VAL A 24 12.06 -4.37 -1.64
CA VAL A 24 11.47 -5.31 -0.69
C VAL A 24 10.50 -6.25 -1.41
N SER A 25 10.51 -7.53 -1.04
CA SER A 25 9.69 -8.56 -1.70
C SER A 25 8.71 -9.28 -0.77
N THR A 26 8.79 -9.04 0.54
CA THR A 26 7.91 -9.66 1.54
C THR A 26 7.75 -8.72 2.74
N TRP A 27 6.73 -8.96 3.56
CA TRP A 27 6.56 -8.25 4.82
C TRP A 27 7.73 -8.50 5.76
N HIS A 28 8.34 -7.43 6.30
CA HIS A 28 9.36 -7.57 7.35
C HIS A 28 8.79 -8.32 8.57
N VAL A 29 7.64 -7.85 9.04
CA VAL A 29 6.83 -8.53 10.05
C VAL A 29 5.46 -8.74 9.44
N ARG A 30 5.03 -9.99 9.36
CA ARG A 30 3.73 -10.32 8.78
C ARG A 30 2.63 -9.64 9.60
N PRO A 31 1.76 -8.80 8.99
CA PRO A 31 0.70 -8.12 9.70
C PRO A 31 -0.42 -9.10 10.10
N GLU A 32 -1.16 -8.78 11.17
CA GLU A 32 -2.22 -9.65 11.68
C GLU A 32 -3.53 -9.44 10.90
N PRO A 33 -4.05 -10.45 10.19
CA PRO A 33 -5.29 -10.30 9.44
C PRO A 33 -6.51 -10.13 10.38
N PRO A 34 -7.58 -9.45 9.94
CA PRO A 34 -7.76 -8.87 8.60
C PRO A 34 -6.98 -7.56 8.40
N LEU A 35 -6.48 -7.37 7.19
CA LEU A 35 -5.90 -6.10 6.75
C LEU A 35 -6.98 -5.20 6.16
N CYS A 36 -6.81 -3.89 6.30
CA CYS A 36 -7.68 -2.90 5.66
C CYS A 36 -6.88 -1.67 5.23
N ILE A 37 -7.18 -1.14 4.05
CA ILE A 37 -6.69 0.20 3.68
C ILE A 37 -7.59 1.21 4.39
N THR A 38 -6.98 2.00 5.27
CA THR A 38 -7.70 3.04 6.00
C THR A 38 -7.62 4.38 5.29
N GLU A 39 -6.52 4.66 4.61
CA GLU A 39 -6.25 5.98 4.03
C GLU A 39 -5.59 5.82 2.67
N ALA A 40 -5.96 6.67 1.72
CA ALA A 40 -5.29 6.83 0.45
C ALA A 40 -5.41 8.30 0.01
N ASP A 41 -4.32 8.94 -0.40
CA ASP A 41 -4.35 10.34 -0.84
C ASP A 41 -3.17 10.66 -1.76
N ILE A 42 -3.13 11.87 -2.34
CA ILE A 42 -2.03 12.38 -3.14
C ILE A 42 -1.28 13.44 -2.32
N TYR A 43 0.04 13.30 -2.21
CA TYR A 43 0.88 14.32 -1.61
C TYR A 43 0.74 15.67 -2.33
N ARG A 44 1.05 16.77 -1.62
CA ARG A 44 1.01 18.14 -2.16
C ARG A 44 1.92 18.36 -3.37
N ASP A 45 2.85 17.44 -3.62
CA ASP A 45 3.72 17.44 -4.79
C ASP A 45 3.01 17.08 -6.11
N GLY A 46 1.70 16.80 -6.02
CA GLY A 46 0.78 16.66 -7.15
C GLY A 46 0.88 15.32 -7.88
N GLY A 47 1.62 14.34 -7.36
CA GLY A 47 1.78 13.07 -8.06
C GLY A 47 2.13 11.86 -7.20
N THR A 48 2.74 12.05 -6.03
CA THR A 48 3.09 10.92 -5.17
C THR A 48 1.86 10.46 -4.43
N GLY A 49 1.45 9.22 -4.65
CA GLY A 49 0.32 8.62 -3.93
C GLY A 49 0.76 8.15 -2.55
N MET A 50 -0.14 8.15 -1.58
CA MET A 50 0.06 7.54 -0.28
C MET A 50 -1.06 6.56 0.03
N MET A 51 -0.75 5.55 0.83
CA MET A 51 -1.70 4.55 1.31
C MET A 51 -1.30 4.08 2.71
N THR A 52 -2.27 4.02 3.61
CA THR A 52 -2.09 3.46 4.96
C THR A 52 -2.88 2.17 5.09
N VAL A 53 -2.19 1.06 5.34
CA VAL A 53 -2.78 -0.24 5.66
C VAL A 53 -2.80 -0.43 7.18
N ARG A 54 -3.91 -0.89 7.74
CA ARG A 54 -4.07 -1.22 9.14
C ARG A 54 -4.40 -2.70 9.33
N ASP A 55 -3.76 -3.32 10.30
CA ASP A 55 -4.00 -4.71 10.67
C ASP A 55 -5.04 -4.85 11.81
N ALA A 56 -5.37 -6.09 12.21
CA ALA A 56 -6.41 -6.37 13.20
C ALA A 56 -6.13 -5.81 14.60
N VAL A 57 -4.84 -5.70 14.95
CA VAL A 57 -4.39 -5.16 16.24
C VAL A 57 -4.12 -3.65 16.19
N GLY A 58 -4.42 -3.02 15.05
CA GLY A 58 -4.36 -1.58 14.87
C GLY A 58 -2.98 -1.04 14.48
N ARG A 59 -1.99 -1.89 14.17
CA ARG A 59 -0.71 -1.44 13.60
C ARG A 59 -0.97 -0.85 12.23
N LYS A 60 -0.23 0.21 11.91
CA LYS A 60 -0.33 0.93 10.64
C LYS A 60 0.95 0.77 9.84
N TRP A 61 0.78 0.53 8.55
CA TRP A 61 1.82 0.31 7.57
C TRP A 61 1.65 1.35 6.47
N ALA A 62 2.67 2.19 6.28
CA ALA A 62 2.67 3.20 5.24
C ALA A 62 3.26 2.64 3.95
N PHE A 63 2.58 2.96 2.86
CA PHE A 63 3.00 2.73 1.49
C PHE A 63 2.81 4.01 0.69
N CYS A 64 3.57 4.15 -0.38
CA CYS A 64 3.42 5.23 -1.33
C CYS A 64 3.55 4.74 -2.77
N PHE A 65 3.09 5.57 -3.71
CA PHE A 65 3.26 5.35 -5.14
C PHE A 65 4.18 6.43 -5.66
N ASP A 66 5.34 6.02 -6.20
CA ASP A 66 6.25 6.96 -6.83
C ASP A 66 5.59 7.58 -8.06
N LYS A 67 5.63 8.90 -8.17
CA LYS A 67 4.91 9.61 -9.24
C LYS A 67 5.51 9.42 -10.63
N PHE A 68 6.82 9.16 -10.70
CA PHE A 68 7.58 9.09 -11.94
C PHE A 68 7.59 7.67 -12.49
N LEU A 69 7.88 6.69 -11.63
CA LEU A 69 7.98 5.27 -11.95
C LEU A 69 6.63 4.57 -11.81
N GLY A 70 5.67 5.15 -11.09
CA GLY A 70 4.38 4.53 -10.80
C GLY A 70 4.48 3.22 -10.03
N ARG A 71 5.62 3.00 -9.36
CA ARG A 71 5.90 1.81 -8.54
C ARG A 71 5.42 2.03 -7.12
N LEU A 72 4.96 0.94 -6.51
CA LEU A 72 4.66 0.90 -5.10
C LEU A 72 5.96 0.91 -4.29
N CYS A 73 5.98 1.65 -3.19
CA CYS A 73 7.08 1.72 -2.24
C CYS A 73 6.56 1.55 -0.81
N THR A 74 7.41 1.03 0.07
CA THR A 74 7.19 1.10 1.52
C THR A 74 7.51 2.48 2.07
N GLY A 75 7.03 2.74 3.29
CA GLY A 75 7.26 4.01 3.98
C GLY A 75 6.28 5.09 3.55
N ALA A 76 6.38 6.24 4.21
CA ALA A 76 5.47 7.36 3.95
C ALA A 76 5.75 8.04 2.61
N HIS A 77 7.03 8.17 2.20
CA HIS A 77 7.41 8.90 1.00
C HIS A 77 8.61 8.21 0.31
N PRO A 78 8.73 8.25 -1.04
CA PRO A 78 9.80 7.54 -1.75
C PRO A 78 11.23 7.98 -1.38
N SER A 79 11.38 9.18 -0.82
CA SER A 79 12.67 9.72 -0.34
C SER A 79 12.93 9.46 1.14
N GLY A 80 12.07 8.70 1.82
CA GLY A 80 12.23 8.37 3.23
C GLY A 80 13.38 7.40 3.47
N ASP A 81 13.98 7.45 4.66
CA ASP A 81 15.06 6.51 5.01
C ASP A 81 14.57 5.05 5.12
N ASP A 82 13.28 4.87 5.35
CA ASP A 82 12.55 3.60 5.44
C ASP A 82 11.80 3.23 4.13
N ALA A 83 12.09 3.94 3.05
CA ALA A 83 11.48 3.67 1.75
C ALA A 83 12.29 2.66 0.95
N ALA A 84 11.58 1.68 0.41
CA ALA A 84 12.09 0.73 -0.57
C ALA A 84 11.00 0.46 -1.61
N PHE A 85 11.40 0.26 -2.86
CA PHE A 85 10.46 -0.16 -3.89
C PHE A 85 9.96 -1.56 -3.59
N VAL A 86 8.67 -1.79 -3.74
CA VAL A 86 8.16 -3.15 -3.77
C VAL A 86 8.64 -3.80 -5.07
N ARG A 87 9.19 -5.00 -4.96
CA ARG A 87 9.70 -5.76 -6.10
C ARG A 87 8.51 -6.25 -6.95
N PRO A 88 8.52 -6.03 -8.27
CA PRO A 88 7.49 -6.56 -9.16
C PRO A 88 7.40 -8.09 -9.11
N GLY A 89 6.19 -8.63 -9.11
CA GLY A 89 5.89 -10.06 -9.01
C GLY A 89 6.27 -10.68 -7.67
N SER A 90 6.43 -9.87 -6.62
CA SER A 90 6.74 -10.38 -5.29
C SER A 90 5.47 -10.66 -4.49
N PRO A 91 5.52 -11.59 -3.51
CA PRO A 91 4.37 -11.84 -2.63
C PRO A 91 3.82 -10.60 -1.93
N LEU A 92 4.67 -9.62 -1.61
CA LEU A 92 4.23 -8.35 -1.04
C LEU A 92 3.44 -7.50 -2.04
N GLU A 93 3.83 -7.51 -3.32
CA GLU A 93 3.08 -6.79 -4.36
C GLU A 93 1.70 -7.42 -4.53
N ASP A 94 1.63 -8.74 -4.65
CA ASP A 94 0.37 -9.49 -4.80
C ASP A 94 -0.57 -9.23 -3.61
N ASP A 95 -0.07 -9.36 -2.37
CA ASP A 95 -0.85 -9.09 -1.15
C ASP A 95 -1.45 -7.67 -1.15
N LEU A 96 -0.70 -6.68 -1.64
CA LEU A 96 -1.13 -5.29 -1.66
C LEU A 96 -2.10 -5.00 -2.79
N PHE A 97 -1.94 -5.61 -3.96
CA PHE A 97 -2.90 -5.49 -5.05
C PHE A 97 -4.22 -6.17 -4.72
N ASP A 98 -4.20 -7.37 -4.15
CA ASP A 98 -5.40 -8.05 -3.66
C ASP A 98 -6.14 -7.18 -2.64
N LEU A 99 -5.41 -6.57 -1.70
CA LEU A 99 -6.00 -5.68 -0.70
C LEU A 99 -6.59 -4.41 -1.32
N MET A 100 -5.93 -3.82 -2.33
CA MET A 100 -6.44 -2.67 -3.08
C MET A 100 -7.70 -3.03 -3.86
N GLU A 101 -7.70 -4.15 -4.58
CA GLU A 101 -8.86 -4.65 -5.33
C GLU A 101 -10.06 -4.87 -4.40
N GLN A 102 -9.87 -5.63 -3.31
CA GLN A 102 -10.92 -5.87 -2.31
C GLN A 102 -11.47 -4.57 -1.72
N THR A 103 -10.60 -3.61 -1.39
CA THR A 103 -11.03 -2.32 -0.85
C THR A 103 -11.80 -1.51 -1.89
N VAL A 104 -11.37 -1.50 -3.16
CA VAL A 104 -12.05 -0.81 -4.26
C VAL A 104 -13.42 -1.45 -4.53
N GLU A 105 -13.51 -2.77 -4.57
CA GLU A 105 -14.80 -3.47 -4.71
C GLU A 105 -15.75 -3.14 -3.56
N GLN A 106 -15.25 -3.19 -2.32
CA GLN A 106 -16.06 -2.87 -1.15
C GLN A 106 -16.52 -1.40 -1.18
N TYR A 107 -15.64 -0.48 -1.58
CA TYR A 107 -15.96 0.94 -1.74
C TYR A 107 -17.01 1.18 -2.82
N ASN A 108 -16.91 0.49 -3.95
CA ASN A 108 -17.90 0.59 -5.03
C ASN A 108 -19.25 -0.01 -4.62
N ARG A 109 -19.25 -1.06 -3.79
CA ARG A 109 -20.46 -1.72 -3.30
C ARG A 109 -21.18 -0.92 -2.21
N ASP A 110 -20.44 -0.33 -1.27
CA ASP A 110 -21.01 0.35 -0.11
C ASP A 110 -20.24 1.62 0.27
N ARG A 111 -20.28 2.59 -0.65
CA ARG A 111 -19.56 3.85 -0.55
C ARG A 111 -19.90 4.65 0.72
N THR A 112 -21.16 4.61 1.13
CA THR A 112 -21.68 5.33 2.29
C THR A 112 -21.20 4.69 3.60
N ALA A 113 -21.28 3.36 3.74
CA ALA A 113 -20.83 2.71 4.96
C ALA A 113 -19.31 2.78 5.15
N ILE A 114 -18.53 2.70 4.06
CA ILE A 114 -17.08 2.88 4.16
C ILE A 114 -16.71 4.29 4.60
N SER A 115 -17.33 5.31 4.00
CA SER A 115 -17.08 6.72 4.37
C SER A 115 -17.40 6.98 5.85
N ALA A 116 -18.49 6.39 6.37
CA ALA A 116 -18.88 6.50 7.77
C ALA A 116 -17.98 5.69 8.72
N ARG A 117 -17.55 4.48 8.33
CA ARG A 117 -16.79 3.55 9.17
C ARG A 117 -15.32 3.94 9.31
N LEU A 118 -14.73 4.48 8.25
CA LEU A 118 -13.33 4.84 8.24
C LEU A 118 -13.10 6.31 8.63
N GLY A 119 -14.15 7.15 8.64
CA GLY A 119 -14.05 8.56 9.01
C GLY A 119 -13.09 9.35 8.12
N LEU A 120 -12.82 8.86 6.92
CA LEU A 120 -11.64 9.22 6.14
C LEU A 120 -12.01 9.86 4.81
N ALA A 121 -11.46 11.05 4.62
CA ALA A 121 -11.29 11.68 3.34
C ALA A 121 -10.36 10.81 2.46
N HIS A 122 -10.59 10.87 1.14
CA HIS A 122 -9.65 10.52 0.07
C HIS A 122 -9.56 9.07 -0.45
N LEU A 123 -10.33 8.10 0.08
CA LEU A 123 -10.42 6.75 -0.54
C LEU A 123 -10.98 6.77 -1.98
N ASP A 124 -11.59 7.86 -2.42
CA ASP A 124 -11.96 8.08 -3.83
C ASP A 124 -10.75 8.08 -4.78
N ARG A 125 -9.53 8.25 -4.26
CA ARG A 125 -8.28 8.17 -5.03
C ARG A 125 -7.75 6.75 -5.19
N LEU A 126 -8.19 5.80 -4.36
CA LEU A 126 -7.67 4.43 -4.39
C LEU A 126 -7.89 3.72 -5.74
N PRO A 127 -9.04 3.85 -6.44
CA PRO A 127 -9.21 3.28 -7.78
C PRO A 127 -8.19 3.83 -8.79
N HIS A 128 -7.79 5.10 -8.66
CA HIS A 128 -6.78 5.70 -9.52
C HIS A 128 -5.39 5.09 -9.27
N PHE A 129 -5.00 4.93 -8.00
CA PHE A 129 -3.74 4.30 -7.64
C PHE A 129 -3.68 2.84 -8.08
N HIS A 130 -4.77 2.08 -7.85
CA HIS A 130 -4.87 0.68 -8.28
C HIS A 130 -4.61 0.53 -9.78
N ARG A 131 -5.29 1.35 -10.60
CA ARG A 131 -5.10 1.34 -12.05
C ARG A 131 -3.66 1.66 -12.45
N ARG A 132 -3.02 2.66 -11.83
CA ARG A 132 -1.62 3.01 -12.14
C ARG A 132 -0.67 1.88 -11.77
N ALA A 133 -0.85 1.28 -10.60
CA ALA A 133 -0.01 0.19 -10.12
C ALA A 133 -0.06 -1.04 -11.04
N LEU A 134 -1.25 -1.39 -11.53
CA LEU A 134 -1.44 -2.47 -12.52
C LEU A 134 -0.71 -2.22 -13.85
N VAL A 135 -0.73 -0.98 -14.36
CA VAL A 135 -0.02 -0.64 -15.60
C VAL A 135 1.49 -0.84 -15.46
N HIS A 136 2.05 -0.53 -14.29
CA HIS A 136 3.50 -0.56 -14.07
C HIS A 136 4.03 -1.93 -13.65
N SER A 137 3.25 -2.75 -12.96
CA SER A 137 3.65 -4.12 -12.60
C SER A 137 3.71 -5.06 -13.79
N GLY A 138 3.18 -4.65 -14.95
CA GLY A 138 3.03 -5.55 -16.10
C GLY A 138 1.98 -6.65 -15.87
N GLN A 139 1.29 -6.63 -14.72
CA GLN A 139 0.21 -7.55 -14.43
C GLN A 139 -1.02 -7.14 -15.24
N THR A 140 -1.26 -7.86 -16.33
CA THR A 140 -2.62 -8.01 -16.84
C THR A 140 -3.27 -9.04 -15.94
N HIS A 141 -4.13 -8.61 -15.00
CA HIS A 141 -4.96 -9.55 -14.23
C HIS A 141 -5.71 -10.43 -15.23
N SER A 142 -5.23 -11.65 -15.44
CA SER A 142 -6.10 -12.73 -15.89
C SER A 142 -6.93 -13.07 -14.66
N PRO A 143 -8.26 -12.93 -14.71
CA PRO A 143 -9.10 -13.29 -13.58
C PRO A 143 -8.75 -14.71 -13.17
N ALA A 144 -8.48 -14.90 -11.88
CA ALA A 144 -8.18 -16.21 -11.31
C ALA A 144 -9.24 -17.20 -11.81
N LYS A 145 -8.80 -18.19 -12.60
CA LYS A 145 -9.65 -19.32 -12.95
C LYS A 145 -9.94 -20.06 -11.64
N GLY A 146 -11.15 -19.87 -11.14
CA GLY A 146 -11.69 -20.73 -10.10
C GLY A 146 -11.69 -22.18 -10.57
N THR A 147 -11.13 -23.05 -9.72
CA THR A 147 -11.41 -24.48 -9.65
C THR A 147 -11.31 -24.89 -8.19
#